data_AF-A0A1E5NF47-F1
#
_entry.id   AF-A0A1E5NF47-F1
#
_cell.length_a   1.000
_cell.length_b   1.000
_cell.length_c   1.000
_cell.angle_alpha   90.00
_cell.angle_beta   90.00
_cell.angle_gamma   90.00
#
_symmetry.space_group_name_H-M   'P 1'
#
loop_
_entity.id
_entity.type
_entity.pdbx_description
1 polymer ?
#
loop_
_entity_poly.entity_id
_entity_poly.type
_entity_poly.pdbx_seq_one_letter_code
_entity_poly.pdbx_strand_id
1 'polypeptide(L)'
;MKSKIADRAYTLIKKKKYKKAKNLLLNNKIKISHDADALAMLSFADIFLKDFYGAEELSRKALREDNFCFNAMLAKAYVSLHNGHRENALREYFRILDLDPENRIAKDNVERIRFLTNNAKGDEINPRAYLLGKKKLSMSRFLVLIPIAFVLTFLSYITIDRVYPKIRYVLLDKEQKELREKLENVYLFEGLEDGKIPDSAKSPTYSPREVAEMFDKAKNNMRSASVNEAVMIINGALKSDINEYLKERFRVLKEFVIAPDYNIFRESPSYLTVAENYDLYNGGYVKWKADVNRVTQTNIDGIPKKKARILIYDTNDKDIAGVADLIVNVTVTLEAKNYIEVYGKILGYDAKQKSIQLEGQIIKHLPKKK
;
A
#
# COMPACT_ATOMS: atom_id res chain seq x y z
N MET A 1 37.41 27.02 -38.46
CA MET A 1 35.95 27.12 -38.71
C MET A 1 35.38 25.72 -38.79
N LYS A 2 34.46 25.32 -37.91
CA LYS A 2 33.82 23.98 -38.01
C LYS A 2 33.06 23.86 -39.31
N SER A 3 33.28 22.77 -40.03
CA SER A 3 32.65 22.53 -41.33
C SER A 3 31.17 22.22 -41.17
N LYS A 4 30.32 23.14 -41.69
CA LYS A 4 28.86 22.92 -41.76
C LYS A 4 28.50 21.63 -42.51
N ILE A 5 29.36 21.14 -43.40
CA ILE A 5 29.15 19.90 -44.16
C ILE A 5 29.46 18.69 -43.29
N ALA A 6 30.59 18.70 -42.55
CA ALA A 6 30.93 17.64 -41.61
C ALA A 6 29.84 17.46 -40.53
N ASP A 7 29.32 18.54 -39.95
CA ASP A 7 28.26 18.48 -38.93
C ASP A 7 26.95 17.85 -39.46
N ARG A 8 26.58 18.18 -40.72
CA ARG A 8 25.42 17.59 -41.40
C ARG A 8 25.65 16.10 -41.66
N ALA A 9 26.84 15.72 -42.13
CA ALA A 9 27.21 14.32 -42.35
C ALA A 9 27.20 13.53 -41.03
N TYR A 10 27.77 14.06 -39.96
CA TYR A 10 27.76 13.47 -38.62
C TYR A 10 26.32 13.21 -38.13
N THR A 11 25.42 14.18 -38.34
CA THR A 11 24.00 14.03 -38.00
C THR A 11 23.33 12.89 -38.78
N LEU A 12 23.63 12.75 -40.08
CA LEU A 12 23.13 11.65 -40.91
C LEU A 12 23.68 10.29 -40.44
N ILE A 13 24.97 10.22 -40.10
CA ILE A 13 25.63 9.02 -39.57
C ILE A 13 24.98 8.59 -38.25
N LYS A 14 24.76 9.51 -37.30
CA LYS A 14 24.04 9.21 -36.05
C LYS A 14 22.65 8.61 -36.30
N LYS A 15 21.92 9.15 -37.29
CA LYS A 15 20.59 8.68 -37.72
C LYS A 15 20.63 7.38 -38.56
N LYS A 16 21.78 6.71 -38.66
CA LYS A 16 22.03 5.51 -39.49
C LYS A 16 21.82 5.71 -41.01
N LYS A 17 21.83 6.96 -41.49
CA LYS A 17 21.63 7.29 -42.91
C LYS A 17 22.97 7.37 -43.65
N TYR A 18 23.75 6.28 -43.63
CA TYR A 18 25.15 6.26 -44.09
C TYR A 18 25.30 6.57 -45.60
N LYS A 19 24.48 5.93 -46.46
CA LYS A 19 24.49 6.23 -47.91
C LYS A 19 24.22 7.71 -48.21
N LYS A 20 23.27 8.33 -47.47
CA LYS A 20 22.97 9.76 -47.62
C LYS A 20 24.13 10.64 -47.14
N ALA A 21 24.83 10.24 -46.07
CA ALA A 21 26.03 10.93 -45.61
C ALA A 21 27.17 10.85 -46.63
N LYS A 22 27.44 9.65 -47.18
CA LYS A 22 28.43 9.43 -48.24
C LYS A 22 28.12 10.28 -49.48
N ASN A 23 26.89 10.23 -49.98
CA ASN A 23 26.47 11.03 -51.13
C ASN A 23 26.59 12.54 -50.89
N LEU A 24 26.20 13.03 -49.70
CA LEU A 24 26.34 14.45 -49.34
C LEU A 24 27.79 14.93 -49.44
N LEU A 25 28.72 14.12 -48.94
CA LEU A 25 30.15 14.42 -48.93
C LEU A 25 30.77 14.31 -50.32
N LEU A 26 30.46 13.25 -51.08
CA LEU A 26 30.95 13.05 -52.45
C LEU A 26 30.45 14.14 -53.41
N ASN A 27 29.20 14.59 -53.28
CA ASN A 27 28.67 15.71 -54.08
C ASN A 27 29.39 17.03 -53.80
N ASN A 28 30.16 17.12 -52.71
CA ASN A 28 30.95 18.29 -52.34
C ASN A 28 32.46 17.99 -52.33
N LYS A 29 32.94 17.01 -53.12
CA LYS A 29 34.32 16.50 -53.11
C LYS A 29 35.41 17.59 -53.13
N ILE A 30 35.22 18.62 -53.96
CA ILE A 30 36.18 19.74 -54.08
C ILE A 30 36.25 20.55 -52.78
N LYS A 31 35.11 20.79 -52.12
CA LYS A 31 35.07 21.58 -50.89
C LYS A 31 35.62 20.81 -49.70
N ILE A 32 35.44 19.49 -49.68
CA ILE A 32 35.89 18.65 -48.56
C ILE A 32 37.33 18.17 -48.70
N SER A 33 38.01 18.40 -49.83
CA SER A 33 39.33 17.81 -50.09
C SER A 33 40.41 18.23 -49.08
N HIS A 34 40.25 19.41 -48.48
CA HIS A 34 41.14 20.03 -47.47
C HIS A 34 40.47 20.15 -46.09
N ASP A 35 39.36 19.45 -45.87
CA ASP A 35 38.58 19.50 -44.64
C ASP A 35 38.70 18.16 -43.92
N ALA A 36 39.61 18.09 -42.94
CA ALA A 36 39.92 16.86 -42.24
C ALA A 36 38.69 16.23 -41.55
N ASP A 37 37.82 17.05 -40.94
CA ASP A 37 36.60 16.56 -40.30
C ASP A 37 35.61 16.00 -41.33
N ALA A 38 35.43 16.66 -42.48
CA ALA A 38 34.57 16.14 -43.53
C ALA A 38 35.11 14.84 -44.16
N LEU A 39 36.44 14.74 -44.35
CA LEU A 39 37.10 13.51 -44.79
C LEU A 39 36.96 12.40 -43.76
N ALA A 40 37.07 12.71 -42.47
CA ALA A 40 36.83 11.75 -41.39
C ALA A 40 35.37 11.26 -41.35
N MET A 41 34.40 12.15 -41.58
CA MET A 41 32.98 11.74 -41.70
C MET A 41 32.74 10.85 -42.93
N LEU A 42 33.47 11.05 -44.03
CA LEU A 42 33.40 10.17 -45.19
C LEU A 42 33.97 8.79 -44.85
N SER A 43 35.12 8.76 -44.16
CA SER A 43 35.71 7.52 -43.64
C SER A 43 34.75 6.79 -42.69
N PHE A 44 34.06 7.51 -41.79
CA PHE A 44 33.00 6.90 -40.95
C PHE A 44 31.89 6.29 -41.80
N ALA A 45 31.40 6.99 -42.82
CA ALA A 45 30.36 6.48 -43.70
C ALA A 45 30.81 5.19 -44.42
N ASP A 46 32.07 5.13 -44.85
CA ASP A 46 32.67 3.97 -45.50
C ASP A 46 32.82 2.80 -44.51
N ILE A 47 33.27 3.04 -43.28
CA ILE A 47 33.29 2.04 -42.20
C ILE A 47 31.89 1.45 -41.98
N PHE A 48 30.86 2.29 -41.88
CA PHE A 48 29.48 1.82 -41.67
C PHE A 48 28.88 1.11 -42.89
N LEU A 49 29.43 1.34 -44.08
CA LEU A 49 29.06 0.66 -45.34
C LEU A 49 29.96 -0.55 -45.64
N LYS A 50 30.87 -0.91 -44.73
CA LYS A 50 31.84 -2.02 -44.86
C LYS A 50 32.88 -1.81 -45.99
N ASP A 51 33.14 -0.58 -46.38
CA ASP A 51 34.18 -0.18 -47.34
C ASP A 51 35.46 0.23 -46.57
N PHE A 52 36.16 -0.76 -46.00
CA PHE A 52 37.30 -0.49 -45.10
C PHE A 52 38.54 0.03 -45.82
N TYR A 53 38.73 -0.34 -47.09
CA TYR A 53 39.83 0.18 -47.90
C TYR A 53 39.67 1.68 -48.16
N GLY A 54 38.48 2.11 -48.60
CA GLY A 54 38.17 3.53 -48.78
C GLY A 54 38.27 4.30 -47.46
N ALA A 55 37.79 3.70 -46.36
CA ALA A 55 37.90 4.30 -45.04
C ALA A 55 39.35 4.52 -44.59
N GLU A 56 40.25 3.57 -44.86
CA GLU A 56 41.67 3.69 -44.52
C GLU A 56 42.32 4.85 -45.28
N GLU A 57 42.14 4.90 -46.61
CA GLU A 57 42.71 5.95 -47.46
C GLU A 57 42.23 7.34 -47.00
N LEU A 58 40.93 7.48 -46.74
CA LEU A 58 40.32 8.73 -46.32
C LEU A 58 40.76 9.17 -44.92
N SER A 59 40.89 8.24 -43.97
CA SER A 59 41.38 8.57 -42.62
C SER A 59 42.84 9.03 -42.67
N ARG A 60 43.69 8.39 -43.48
CA ARG A 60 45.08 8.82 -43.71
C ARG A 60 45.14 10.17 -44.42
N LYS A 61 44.26 10.42 -45.38
CA LYS A 61 44.17 11.73 -46.05
C LYS A 61 43.74 12.81 -45.07
N ALA A 62 42.72 12.58 -44.25
CA ALA A 62 42.27 13.52 -43.22
C ALA A 62 43.41 13.89 -42.26
N LEU A 63 44.22 12.92 -41.83
CA LEU A 63 45.38 13.17 -40.96
C LEU A 63 46.56 13.89 -41.65
N ARG A 64 46.63 13.88 -42.99
CA ARG A 64 47.59 14.71 -43.74
C ARG A 64 47.16 16.18 -43.77
N GLU A 65 45.86 16.44 -43.86
CA GLU A 65 45.30 17.80 -43.80
C GLU A 65 45.33 18.36 -42.38
N ASP A 66 44.94 17.55 -41.38
CA ASP A 66 45.04 17.91 -39.97
C ASP A 66 45.43 16.68 -39.13
N ASN A 67 46.68 16.70 -38.68
CA ASN A 67 47.24 15.63 -37.89
C ASN A 67 46.63 15.54 -36.48
N PHE A 68 45.85 16.53 -36.02
CA PHE A 68 45.17 16.56 -34.71
C PHE A 68 43.66 16.26 -34.79
N CYS A 69 43.14 15.93 -35.97
CA CYS A 69 41.71 15.62 -36.14
C CYS A 69 41.32 14.32 -35.40
N PHE A 70 40.63 14.46 -34.26
CA PHE A 70 40.19 13.32 -33.44
C PHE A 70 39.32 12.34 -34.21
N ASN A 71 38.41 12.82 -35.06
CA ASN A 71 37.54 11.94 -35.85
C ASN A 71 38.34 11.08 -36.84
N ALA A 72 39.40 11.63 -37.43
CA ALA A 72 40.28 10.89 -38.32
C ALA A 72 41.10 9.82 -37.57
N MET A 73 41.62 10.15 -36.38
CA MET A 73 42.28 9.20 -35.50
C MET A 73 41.34 8.06 -35.09
N LEU A 74 40.10 8.38 -34.68
CA LEU A 74 39.08 7.37 -34.34
C LEU A 74 38.78 6.44 -35.51
N ALA A 75 38.65 6.97 -36.73
CA ALA A 75 38.42 6.17 -37.94
C ALA A 75 39.59 5.21 -38.19
N LYS A 76 40.82 5.74 -38.18
CA LYS A 76 42.05 4.97 -38.41
C LYS A 76 42.26 3.89 -37.34
N ALA A 77 41.96 4.22 -36.07
CA ALA A 77 42.02 3.28 -34.97
C ALA A 77 41.04 2.12 -35.16
N TYR A 78 39.81 2.42 -35.56
CA TYR A 78 38.81 1.40 -35.85
C TYR A 78 39.21 0.50 -37.03
N VAL A 79 39.68 1.08 -38.14
CA VAL A 79 40.14 0.29 -39.30
C VAL A 79 41.32 -0.61 -38.92
N SER A 80 42.27 -0.09 -38.15
CA SER A 80 43.40 -0.88 -37.63
C SER A 80 42.92 -2.05 -36.77
N LEU A 81 41.95 -1.79 -35.88
CA LEU A 81 41.37 -2.81 -35.03
C LEU A 81 40.61 -3.88 -35.83
N HIS A 82 39.84 -3.47 -36.84
CA HIS A 82 39.14 -4.38 -37.75
C HIS A 82 40.12 -5.30 -38.49
N ASN A 83 41.27 -4.76 -38.90
CA ASN A 83 42.32 -5.53 -39.57
C ASN A 83 43.18 -6.38 -38.60
N GLY A 84 42.80 -6.47 -37.32
CA GLY A 84 43.53 -7.25 -36.31
C GLY A 84 44.75 -6.54 -35.70
N HIS A 85 45.08 -5.34 -36.17
CA HIS A 85 46.21 -4.55 -35.69
C HIS A 85 45.87 -3.76 -34.41
N ARG A 86 45.72 -4.48 -33.29
CA ARG A 86 45.30 -3.91 -31.99
C ARG A 86 46.25 -2.84 -31.46
N GLU A 87 47.56 -3.04 -31.60
CA GLU A 87 48.59 -2.10 -31.16
C GLU A 87 48.50 -0.77 -31.92
N ASN A 88 48.25 -0.84 -33.24
CA ASN A 88 48.04 0.35 -34.07
C ASN A 88 46.77 1.09 -33.66
N ALA A 89 45.70 0.35 -33.33
CA ALA A 89 44.48 0.97 -32.83
C ALA A 89 44.68 1.67 -31.48
N LEU A 90 45.36 1.02 -30.53
CA LEU A 90 45.69 1.60 -29.22
C LEU A 90 46.56 2.84 -29.36
N ARG A 91 47.55 2.83 -30.27
CA ARG A 91 48.40 4.00 -30.55
C ARG A 91 47.56 5.24 -30.91
N GLU A 92 46.58 5.08 -31.80
CA GLU A 92 45.72 6.20 -32.19
C GLU A 92 44.79 6.65 -31.06
N TYR A 93 44.27 5.74 -30.22
CA TYR A 93 43.47 6.14 -29.05
C TYR A 93 44.30 6.85 -27.99
N PHE A 94 45.51 6.38 -27.68
CA PHE A 94 46.41 7.07 -26.74
C PHE A 94 46.80 8.44 -27.26
N ARG A 95 47.03 8.57 -28.57
CA ARG A 95 47.27 9.85 -29.21
C ARG A 95 46.12 10.85 -29.02
N ILE A 96 44.87 10.39 -29.05
CA ILE A 96 43.71 11.24 -28.71
C ILE A 96 43.76 11.63 -27.22
N LEU A 97 44.10 10.71 -26.33
CA LEU A 97 44.17 10.96 -24.88
C LEU A 97 45.33 11.88 -24.48
N ASP A 98 46.43 11.88 -25.22
CA ASP A 98 47.54 12.82 -25.02
C ASP A 98 47.11 14.27 -25.35
N LEU A 99 46.18 14.44 -26.29
CA LEU A 99 45.64 15.75 -26.71
C LEU A 99 44.41 16.18 -25.90
N ASP A 100 43.55 15.22 -25.54
CA ASP A 100 42.34 15.41 -24.74
C ASP A 100 42.22 14.26 -23.73
N PRO A 101 42.81 14.41 -22.53
CA PRO A 101 42.75 13.39 -21.49
C PRO A 101 41.33 13.03 -21.07
N GLU A 102 40.35 13.92 -21.26
CA GLU A 102 38.95 13.70 -20.91
C GLU A 102 38.11 13.11 -22.06
N ASN A 103 38.76 12.72 -23.17
CA ASN A 103 38.07 12.11 -24.29
C ASN A 103 37.47 10.75 -23.94
N ARG A 104 36.16 10.76 -23.64
CA ARG A 104 35.43 9.55 -23.23
C ARG A 104 35.39 8.48 -24.31
N ILE A 105 35.40 8.84 -25.60
CA ILE A 105 35.34 7.86 -26.69
C ILE A 105 36.66 7.07 -26.72
N ALA A 106 37.80 7.76 -26.63
CA ALA A 106 39.11 7.10 -26.59
C ALA A 106 39.30 6.28 -25.30
N LYS A 107 38.94 6.81 -24.12
CA LYS A 107 38.96 6.06 -22.84
C LYS A 107 38.14 4.76 -22.94
N ASP A 108 36.88 4.86 -23.39
CA ASP A 108 35.99 3.71 -23.58
C ASP A 108 36.58 2.67 -24.54
N ASN A 109 37.27 3.11 -25.61
CA ASN A 109 37.83 2.21 -26.62
C ASN A 109 39.09 1.49 -26.16
N VAL A 110 39.96 2.14 -25.39
CA VAL A 110 41.12 1.49 -24.76
C VAL A 110 40.64 0.37 -23.83
N GLU A 111 39.63 0.65 -23.01
CA GLU A 111 39.04 -0.35 -22.11
C GLU A 111 38.41 -1.52 -22.89
N ARG A 112 37.68 -1.23 -23.97
CA ARG A 112 37.12 -2.28 -24.84
C ARG A 112 38.18 -3.16 -25.49
N ILE A 113 39.28 -2.58 -26.00
CA ILE A 113 40.36 -3.38 -26.58
C ILE A 113 41.01 -4.27 -25.52
N ARG A 114 41.22 -3.75 -24.30
CA ARG A 114 41.71 -4.55 -23.17
C ARG A 114 40.78 -5.72 -22.87
N PHE A 115 39.46 -5.46 -22.82
CA PHE A 115 38.45 -6.48 -22.60
C PHE A 115 38.45 -7.55 -23.71
N LEU A 116 38.51 -7.13 -24.98
CA LEU A 116 38.57 -8.05 -26.13
C LEU A 116 39.84 -8.90 -26.10
N THR A 117 40.99 -8.33 -25.74
CA THR A 117 42.24 -9.09 -25.65
C THR A 117 42.18 -10.19 -24.60
N ASN A 118 41.49 -9.94 -23.47
CA ASN A 118 41.40 -10.91 -22.38
C ASN A 118 40.29 -11.96 -22.57
N ASN A 119 39.28 -11.71 -23.42
CA ASN A 119 38.05 -12.51 -23.48
C ASN A 119 37.66 -13.04 -24.89
N ALA A 120 38.46 -12.82 -25.94
CA ALA A 120 37.97 -13.00 -27.31
C ALA A 120 37.68 -14.46 -27.72
N LYS A 121 36.38 -14.77 -27.82
CA LYS A 121 35.81 -15.54 -28.94
C LYS A 121 35.06 -14.57 -29.87
N GLY A 122 35.67 -14.24 -31.01
CA GLY A 122 35.01 -14.18 -32.33
C GLY A 122 33.87 -13.21 -32.68
N ASP A 123 33.47 -12.22 -31.89
CA ASP A 123 32.33 -11.36 -32.29
C ASP A 123 32.70 -10.17 -33.21
N GLU A 124 31.82 -9.90 -34.20
CA GLU A 124 31.87 -8.75 -35.12
C GLU A 124 31.95 -7.42 -34.34
N ILE A 125 33.02 -6.65 -34.54
CA ILE A 125 33.29 -5.41 -33.80
C ILE A 125 32.29 -4.34 -34.25
N ASN A 126 31.44 -3.84 -33.33
CA ASN A 126 30.42 -2.84 -33.68
C ASN A 126 31.02 -1.42 -33.87
N PRO A 127 31.02 -0.86 -35.10
CA PRO A 127 31.64 0.43 -35.38
C PRO A 127 31.03 1.62 -34.62
N ARG A 128 29.75 1.57 -34.26
CA ARG A 128 29.10 2.70 -33.58
C ARG A 128 29.68 2.97 -32.21
N ALA A 129 29.94 1.89 -31.49
CA ALA A 129 30.48 1.98 -30.14
C ALA A 129 31.83 2.71 -30.18
N TYR A 130 32.67 2.34 -31.16
CA TYR A 130 34.04 2.84 -31.30
C TYR A 130 34.13 4.27 -31.85
N LEU A 131 33.31 4.62 -32.85
CA LEU A 131 33.43 5.92 -33.50
C LEU A 131 32.57 7.02 -32.87
N LEU A 132 31.44 6.65 -32.26
CA LEU A 132 30.43 7.63 -31.78
C LEU A 132 30.25 7.61 -30.25
N GLY A 133 30.88 6.66 -29.56
CA GLY A 133 30.73 6.45 -28.11
C GLY A 133 29.42 5.77 -27.72
N LYS A 134 29.27 5.50 -26.41
CA LYS A 134 28.03 4.92 -25.85
C LYS A 134 26.87 5.92 -25.98
N LYS A 135 25.65 5.41 -26.24
CA LYS A 135 24.44 6.23 -26.27
C LYS A 135 24.17 6.75 -24.84
N LYS A 136 24.34 8.05 -24.60
CA LYS A 136 23.94 8.67 -23.34
C LYS A 136 22.43 8.48 -23.17
N LEU A 137 22.01 7.76 -22.12
CA LEU A 137 20.62 7.85 -21.66
C LEU A 137 20.42 9.28 -21.18
N SER A 138 19.50 10.01 -21.81
CA SER A 138 19.19 11.37 -21.43
C SER A 138 18.44 11.35 -20.10
N MET A 139 19.04 11.91 -19.05
CA MET A 139 18.40 12.05 -17.73
C MET A 139 17.04 12.75 -17.81
N SER A 140 16.83 13.59 -18.83
CA SER A 140 15.52 14.24 -19.08
C SER A 140 14.37 13.27 -19.34
N ARG A 141 14.64 12.04 -19.80
CA ARG A 141 13.60 11.02 -19.98
C ARG A 141 13.12 10.42 -18.66
N PHE A 142 13.95 10.46 -17.62
CA PHE A 142 13.58 10.01 -16.28
C PHE A 142 12.77 11.07 -15.53
N LEU A 143 12.94 12.36 -15.84
CA LEU A 143 12.14 13.44 -15.23
C LEU A 143 10.64 13.30 -15.55
N VAL A 144 10.27 12.70 -16.69
CA VAL A 144 8.86 12.46 -17.06
C VAL A 144 8.23 11.33 -16.22
N LEU A 145 9.04 10.44 -15.65
CA LEU A 145 8.54 9.32 -14.83
C LEU A 145 8.20 9.73 -13.40
N ILE A 146 8.80 10.81 -12.89
CA ILE A 146 8.56 11.35 -11.55
C ILE A 146 7.08 11.73 -11.31
N PRO A 147 6.43 12.55 -12.16
CA PRO A 147 5.02 12.89 -11.95
C PRO A 147 4.09 11.68 -12.11
N ILE A 148 4.42 10.72 -12.98
CA ILE A 148 3.63 9.49 -13.16
C ILE A 148 3.68 8.64 -11.88
N ALA A 149 4.87 8.45 -11.31
CA ALA A 149 5.03 7.73 -10.04
C ALA A 149 4.30 8.44 -8.88
N PHE A 150 4.34 9.77 -8.85
CA PHE A 150 3.61 10.56 -7.85
C PHE A 150 2.09 10.41 -7.98
N VAL A 151 1.55 10.47 -9.20
CA VAL A 151 0.12 10.27 -9.46
C VAL A 151 -0.32 8.86 -9.08
N LEU A 152 0.46 7.84 -9.42
CA LEU A 152 0.16 6.44 -9.08
C LEU A 152 0.20 6.19 -7.56
N THR A 153 1.18 6.75 -6.86
CA THR A 153 1.28 6.64 -5.39
C THR A 153 0.15 7.41 -4.69
N PHE A 154 -0.22 8.58 -5.21
CA PHE A 154 -1.35 9.35 -4.69
C PHE A 154 -2.70 8.65 -4.91
N LEU A 155 -2.93 8.07 -6.10
CA LEU A 155 -4.10 7.24 -6.40
C LEU A 155 -4.15 5.99 -5.51
N SER A 156 -3.01 5.33 -5.32
CA SER A 156 -2.87 4.21 -4.39
C SER A 156 -3.27 4.61 -2.97
N TYR A 157 -2.75 5.74 -2.47
CA TYR A 157 -3.07 6.25 -1.14
C TYR A 157 -4.55 6.55 -0.98
N ILE A 158 -5.18 7.23 -1.95
CA ILE A 158 -6.62 7.50 -1.92
C ILE A 158 -7.44 6.21 -1.92
N THR A 159 -7.06 5.23 -2.74
CA THR A 159 -7.74 3.94 -2.80
C THR A 159 -7.65 3.21 -1.46
N ILE A 160 -6.47 3.22 -0.83
CA ILE A 160 -6.28 2.61 0.49
C ILE A 160 -7.08 3.38 1.56
N ASP A 161 -7.03 4.71 1.60
CA ASP A 161 -7.73 5.48 2.64
C ASP A 161 -9.26 5.42 2.51
N ARG A 162 -9.80 5.49 1.28
CA ARG A 162 -11.25 5.58 1.03
C ARG A 162 -11.93 4.23 0.82
N VAL A 163 -11.26 3.28 0.16
CA VAL A 163 -11.87 2.04 -0.32
C VAL A 163 -11.54 0.86 0.60
N TYR A 164 -10.32 0.80 1.14
CA TYR A 164 -9.92 -0.27 2.06
C TYR A 164 -10.82 -0.40 3.31
N PRO A 165 -11.27 0.69 3.98
CA PRO A 165 -12.17 0.55 5.12
C PRO A 165 -13.46 -0.16 4.70
N LYS A 166 -14.10 0.31 3.62
CA LYS A 166 -15.36 -0.26 3.09
C LYS A 166 -15.24 -1.73 2.69
N ILE A 167 -14.15 -2.11 2.04
CA ILE A 167 -13.92 -3.49 1.60
C ILE A 167 -13.57 -4.40 2.80
N ARG A 168 -12.82 -3.89 3.77
CA ARG A 168 -12.47 -4.63 5.00
C ARG A 168 -13.73 -4.98 5.81
N TYR A 169 -14.71 -4.09 5.89
CA TYR A 169 -16.01 -4.36 6.52
C TYR A 169 -16.81 -5.48 5.81
N VAL A 170 -16.57 -5.73 4.52
CA VAL A 170 -17.29 -6.75 3.75
C VAL A 170 -16.55 -8.10 3.74
N LEU A 171 -15.22 -8.10 3.81
CA LEU A 171 -14.40 -9.31 3.67
C LEU A 171 -14.03 -10.01 5.00
N LEU A 172 -14.02 -9.32 6.13
CA LEU A 172 -13.62 -9.91 7.42
C LEU A 172 -14.76 -10.53 8.23
N ASP A 173 -15.95 -10.63 7.64
CA ASP A 173 -17.17 -10.73 8.43
C ASP A 173 -17.99 -12.00 8.19
N LYS A 174 -17.30 -13.15 8.25
CA LYS A 174 -17.96 -14.46 8.16
C LYS A 174 -19.02 -14.63 9.26
N GLU A 175 -18.72 -14.16 10.47
CA GLU A 175 -19.63 -14.21 11.62
C GLU A 175 -20.82 -13.26 11.47
N GLN A 176 -20.65 -12.01 11.00
CA GLN A 176 -21.83 -11.16 10.76
C GLN A 176 -22.61 -11.59 9.51
N LYS A 177 -21.98 -12.20 8.50
CA LYS A 177 -22.72 -12.78 7.37
C LYS A 177 -23.61 -13.92 7.86
N GLU A 178 -23.08 -14.83 8.68
CA GLU A 178 -23.85 -15.90 9.30
C GLU A 178 -24.94 -15.34 10.24
N LEU A 179 -24.64 -14.30 11.01
CA LEU A 179 -25.63 -13.59 11.83
C LEU A 179 -26.73 -12.96 10.98
N ARG A 180 -26.40 -12.36 9.83
CA ARG A 180 -27.38 -11.76 8.91
C ARG A 180 -28.33 -12.81 8.36
N GLU A 181 -27.81 -13.96 7.93
CA GLU A 181 -28.58 -15.11 7.46
C GLU A 181 -29.46 -15.69 8.58
N LYS A 182 -28.92 -15.83 9.81
CA LYS A 182 -29.70 -16.30 10.98
C LYS A 182 -30.81 -15.33 11.38
N LEU A 183 -30.53 -14.02 11.41
CA LEU A 183 -31.51 -12.98 11.76
C LEU A 183 -32.61 -12.80 10.70
N GLU A 184 -32.35 -13.17 9.45
CA GLU A 184 -33.36 -13.12 8.39
C GLU A 184 -34.52 -14.08 8.67
N ASN A 185 -34.23 -15.22 9.29
CA ASN A 185 -35.20 -16.25 9.67
C ASN A 185 -35.90 -16.00 11.01
N VAL A 186 -35.53 -14.94 11.75
CA VAL A 186 -36.18 -14.59 13.03
C VAL A 186 -37.30 -13.60 12.77
N TYR A 187 -38.54 -14.07 12.85
CA TYR A 187 -39.75 -13.28 12.68
C TYR A 187 -40.42 -13.00 14.02
N LEU A 188 -40.91 -11.77 14.21
CA LEU A 188 -41.74 -11.41 15.36
C LEU A 188 -43.05 -12.22 15.36
N PHE A 189 -43.54 -12.56 14.17
CA PHE A 189 -44.74 -13.35 13.95
C PHE A 189 -44.41 -14.49 12.98
N GLU A 190 -44.27 -15.72 13.47
CA GLU A 190 -44.23 -16.89 12.58
C GLU A 190 -45.63 -17.10 11.97
N GLY A 191 -45.73 -17.19 10.64
CA GLY A 191 -46.96 -17.55 9.94
C GLY A 191 -47.93 -16.42 9.60
N LEU A 192 -47.45 -15.17 9.43
CA LEU A 192 -48.27 -14.05 8.97
C LEU A 192 -47.82 -13.56 7.59
N GLU A 193 -48.09 -14.36 6.56
CA GLU A 193 -48.04 -13.90 5.16
C GLU A 193 -49.15 -12.87 4.84
N ASP A 194 -50.13 -12.68 5.74
CA ASP A 194 -51.37 -11.94 5.47
C ASP A 194 -51.63 -10.68 6.33
N GLY A 195 -50.62 -10.13 7.02
CA GLY A 195 -50.72 -8.78 7.60
C GLY A 195 -51.77 -8.56 8.69
N LYS A 196 -52.40 -9.61 9.23
CA LYS A 196 -53.36 -9.50 10.35
C LYS A 196 -52.64 -9.62 11.69
N ILE A 197 -52.47 -8.49 12.36
CA ILE A 197 -52.00 -8.43 13.74
C ILE A 197 -52.95 -9.25 14.64
N PRO A 198 -52.45 -10.23 15.42
CA PRO A 198 -53.28 -10.97 16.37
C PRO A 198 -53.87 -10.06 17.44
N ASP A 199 -55.13 -10.27 17.85
CA ASP A 199 -55.72 -9.53 18.97
C ASP A 199 -54.95 -9.70 20.30
N SER A 200 -54.19 -10.79 20.43
CA SER A 200 -53.26 -11.05 21.53
C SER A 200 -52.02 -10.16 21.56
N ALA A 201 -51.75 -9.40 20.49
CA ALA A 201 -50.62 -8.47 20.39
C ALA A 201 -50.92 -7.05 20.96
N LYS A 202 -52.09 -6.84 21.55
CA LYS A 202 -52.50 -5.54 22.10
C LYS A 202 -51.75 -5.23 23.40
N SER A 203 -51.02 -4.12 23.43
CA SER A 203 -50.49 -3.49 24.64
C SER A 203 -51.30 -2.23 24.94
N PRO A 204 -51.54 -1.89 26.22
CA PRO A 204 -52.11 -0.60 26.62
C PRO A 204 -51.28 0.61 26.18
N THR A 205 -49.96 0.47 26.14
CA THR A 205 -49.01 1.55 25.84
C THR A 205 -48.57 1.58 24.37
N TYR A 206 -48.39 0.42 23.74
CA TYR A 206 -47.84 0.30 22.39
C TYR A 206 -48.84 -0.31 21.42
N SER A 207 -49.00 0.34 20.26
CA SER A 207 -49.69 -0.25 19.14
C SER A 207 -48.87 -1.43 18.58
N PRO A 208 -49.53 -2.43 17.98
CA PRO A 208 -48.81 -3.57 17.42
C PRO A 208 -47.84 -3.20 16.29
N ARG A 209 -48.11 -2.10 15.57
CA ARG A 209 -47.20 -1.53 14.58
C ARG A 209 -45.92 -1.01 15.23
N GLU A 210 -46.04 -0.27 16.35
CA GLU A 210 -44.87 0.22 17.09
C GLU A 210 -44.02 -0.94 17.62
N VAL A 211 -44.63 -2.03 18.07
CA VAL A 211 -43.89 -3.22 18.52
C VAL A 211 -43.13 -3.88 17.36
N ALA A 212 -43.73 -3.95 16.16
CA ALA A 212 -43.04 -4.43 14.96
C ALA A 212 -41.87 -3.51 14.57
N GLU A 213 -42.08 -2.19 14.58
CA GLU A 213 -41.02 -1.22 14.31
C GLU A 213 -39.87 -1.31 15.33
N MET A 214 -40.16 -1.54 16.62
CA MET A 214 -39.14 -1.80 17.65
C MET A 214 -38.33 -3.06 17.33
N PHE A 215 -39.00 -4.15 16.93
CA PHE A 215 -38.34 -5.42 16.61
C PHE A 215 -37.43 -5.31 15.39
N ASP A 216 -37.92 -4.67 14.32
CA ASP A 216 -37.14 -4.44 13.10
C ASP A 216 -35.98 -3.47 13.34
N LYS A 217 -36.20 -2.43 14.15
CA LYS A 217 -35.13 -1.51 14.55
C LYS A 217 -34.04 -2.23 15.36
N ALA A 218 -34.41 -3.10 16.29
CA ALA A 218 -33.45 -3.93 17.03
C ALA A 218 -32.63 -4.82 16.07
N LYS A 219 -33.28 -5.53 15.14
CA LYS A 219 -32.60 -6.36 14.13
C LYS A 219 -31.63 -5.55 13.26
N ASN A 220 -32.03 -4.36 12.83
CA ASN A 220 -31.18 -3.49 12.02
C ASN A 220 -29.98 -2.96 12.81
N ASN A 221 -30.18 -2.60 14.08
CA ASN A 221 -29.12 -2.09 14.95
C ASN A 221 -28.08 -3.17 15.32
N MET A 222 -28.50 -4.44 15.39
CA MET A 222 -27.56 -5.57 15.54
C MET A 222 -26.64 -5.72 14.31
N ARG A 223 -27.10 -5.29 13.12
CA ARG A 223 -26.34 -5.37 11.86
C ARG A 223 -25.44 -4.16 11.60
N SER A 224 -25.62 -3.03 12.30
CA SER A 224 -25.01 -1.72 11.99
C SER A 224 -23.95 -1.24 13.00
N ALA A 225 -23.38 -2.12 13.82
CA ALA A 225 -22.44 -1.81 14.91
C ALA A 225 -23.03 -1.03 16.10
N SER A 226 -24.34 -0.74 16.11
CA SER A 226 -25.08 -0.10 17.22
C SER A 226 -25.70 -1.13 18.17
N VAL A 227 -24.90 -2.11 18.61
CA VAL A 227 -25.37 -3.26 19.39
C VAL A 227 -26.04 -2.87 20.70
N ASN A 228 -25.53 -1.83 21.39
CA ASN A 228 -26.10 -1.36 22.64
C ASN A 228 -27.51 -0.79 22.46
N GLU A 229 -27.79 -0.10 21.36
CA GLU A 229 -29.13 0.41 21.09
C GLU A 229 -30.10 -0.74 20.84
N ALA A 230 -29.68 -1.79 20.11
CA ALA A 230 -30.49 -2.98 19.94
C ALA A 230 -30.83 -3.64 21.29
N VAL A 231 -29.83 -3.81 22.17
CA VAL A 231 -30.03 -4.37 23.51
C VAL A 231 -31.01 -3.52 24.34
N MET A 232 -30.89 -2.20 24.28
CA MET A 232 -31.80 -1.29 24.97
C MET A 232 -33.24 -1.41 24.46
N ILE A 233 -33.45 -1.48 23.14
CA ILE A 233 -34.77 -1.67 22.54
C ILE A 233 -35.37 -3.00 22.98
N ILE A 234 -34.59 -4.09 22.92
CA ILE A 234 -35.01 -5.42 23.34
C ILE A 234 -35.38 -5.45 24.82
N ASN A 235 -34.50 -4.97 25.70
CA ASN A 235 -34.75 -4.95 27.13
C ASN A 235 -35.91 -4.01 27.51
N GLY A 236 -36.05 -2.89 26.80
CA GLY A 236 -37.20 -1.99 26.94
C GLY A 236 -38.51 -2.68 26.59
N ALA A 237 -38.56 -3.43 25.48
CA ALA A 237 -39.73 -4.22 25.10
C ALA A 237 -40.03 -5.35 26.11
N LEU A 238 -39.00 -5.98 26.69
CA LEU A 238 -39.19 -7.00 27.73
C LEU A 238 -39.74 -6.40 29.04
N LYS A 239 -39.37 -5.15 29.35
CA LYS A 239 -39.81 -4.42 30.55
C LYS A 239 -41.18 -3.72 30.38
N SER A 240 -41.64 -3.53 29.16
CA SER A 240 -42.93 -2.88 28.89
C SER A 240 -44.12 -3.78 29.21
N ASP A 241 -45.32 -3.27 28.97
CA ASP A 241 -46.61 -3.94 29.13
C ASP A 241 -47.01 -4.78 27.91
N ILE A 242 -46.09 -5.03 26.98
CA ILE A 242 -46.32 -5.90 25.81
C ILE A 242 -46.66 -7.33 26.26
N ASN A 243 -47.54 -8.01 25.51
CA ASN A 243 -47.94 -9.39 25.79
C ASN A 243 -46.74 -10.35 25.87
N GLU A 244 -46.83 -11.33 26.76
CA GLU A 244 -45.82 -12.36 27.01
C GLU A 244 -45.38 -13.12 25.74
N TYR A 245 -46.30 -13.40 24.81
CA TYR A 245 -45.98 -14.04 23.53
C TYR A 245 -44.95 -13.23 22.72
N LEU A 246 -45.14 -11.91 22.64
CA LEU A 246 -44.23 -11.02 21.93
C LEU A 246 -42.92 -10.84 22.70
N LYS A 247 -42.98 -10.80 24.04
CA LYS A 247 -41.77 -10.78 24.88
C LYS A 247 -40.91 -12.01 24.63
N GLU A 248 -41.49 -13.19 24.47
CA GLU A 248 -40.74 -14.40 24.14
C GLU A 248 -39.98 -14.25 22.82
N ARG A 249 -40.57 -13.61 21.81
CA ARG A 249 -39.89 -13.32 20.54
C ARG A 249 -38.72 -12.36 20.72
N PHE A 250 -38.86 -11.35 21.59
CA PHE A 250 -37.74 -10.49 21.97
C PHE A 250 -36.66 -11.24 22.77
N ARG A 251 -37.01 -12.23 23.61
CA ARG A 251 -36.03 -13.09 24.30
C ARG A 251 -35.23 -13.92 23.31
N VAL A 252 -35.90 -14.56 22.35
CA VAL A 252 -35.24 -15.28 21.25
C VAL A 252 -34.33 -14.33 20.46
N LEU A 253 -34.81 -13.14 20.09
CA LEU A 253 -33.98 -12.15 19.39
C LEU A 253 -32.73 -11.75 20.19
N LYS A 254 -32.85 -11.63 21.53
CA LYS A 254 -31.74 -11.29 22.43
C LYS A 254 -30.59 -12.30 22.37
N GLU A 255 -30.87 -13.57 22.13
CA GLU A 255 -29.85 -14.63 22.03
C GLU A 255 -28.92 -14.44 20.83
N PHE A 256 -29.39 -13.76 19.78
CA PHE A 256 -28.60 -13.45 18.59
C PHE A 256 -27.69 -12.22 18.76
N VAL A 257 -27.67 -11.58 19.93
CA VAL A 257 -26.80 -10.42 20.18
C VAL A 257 -25.34 -10.86 20.30
N ILE A 258 -24.57 -10.63 19.24
CA ILE A 258 -23.13 -10.90 19.17
C ILE A 258 -22.33 -9.66 19.57
N ALA A 259 -21.16 -9.88 20.17
CA ALA A 259 -20.22 -8.82 20.49
C ALA A 259 -19.75 -8.08 19.22
N PRO A 260 -19.80 -6.73 19.18
CA PRO A 260 -19.18 -6.00 18.08
C PRO A 260 -17.65 -6.18 18.07
N ASP A 261 -17.01 -6.01 16.92
CA ASP A 261 -15.54 -5.98 16.85
C ASP A 261 -15.03 -4.80 17.70
N TYR A 262 -14.08 -5.09 18.58
CA TYR A 262 -13.44 -4.12 19.47
C TYR A 262 -12.87 -2.87 18.75
N ASN A 263 -12.40 -3.00 17.51
CA ASN A 263 -11.86 -1.89 16.72
C ASN A 263 -12.94 -1.01 16.10
N ILE A 264 -14.16 -1.54 15.94
CA ILE A 264 -15.30 -0.88 15.30
C ILE A 264 -16.24 -0.29 16.37
N PHE A 265 -16.27 -0.89 17.57
CA PHE A 265 -17.06 -0.42 18.71
C PHE A 265 -16.54 0.92 19.25
N ARG A 266 -17.22 2.02 18.86
CA ARG A 266 -16.88 3.40 19.25
C ARG A 266 -17.80 3.98 20.32
N GLU A 267 -19.06 3.56 20.34
CA GLU A 267 -20.10 4.13 21.20
C GLU A 267 -20.23 3.32 22.51
N SER A 268 -19.26 3.50 23.40
CA SER A 268 -19.33 2.93 24.74
C SER A 268 -20.12 3.86 25.68
N PRO A 269 -21.18 3.38 26.36
CA PRO A 269 -21.89 4.17 27.36
C PRO A 269 -20.97 4.44 28.57
N SER A 270 -21.26 5.53 29.30
CA SER A 270 -20.55 5.86 30.54
C SER A 270 -20.94 4.88 31.66
N TYR A 271 -20.07 4.74 32.67
CA TYR A 271 -20.38 3.93 33.85
C TYR A 271 -21.68 4.37 34.53
N LEU A 272 -21.87 5.68 34.74
CA LEU A 272 -23.03 6.24 35.43
C LEU A 272 -24.33 5.93 34.67
N THR A 273 -24.31 6.11 33.35
CA THR A 273 -25.47 5.79 32.49
C THR A 273 -25.89 4.33 32.62
N VAL A 274 -24.92 3.41 32.64
CA VAL A 274 -25.19 1.97 32.79
C VAL A 274 -25.63 1.65 34.22
N ALA A 275 -25.03 2.25 35.24
CA ALA A 275 -25.40 2.00 36.64
C ALA A 275 -26.85 2.43 36.94
N GLU A 276 -27.28 3.58 36.41
CA GLU A 276 -28.65 4.10 36.58
C GLU A 276 -29.69 3.29 35.81
N ASN A 277 -29.31 2.73 34.65
CA ASN A 277 -30.23 2.08 33.71
C ASN A 277 -29.85 0.62 33.42
N TYR A 278 -29.29 -0.09 34.41
CA TYR A 278 -28.63 -1.39 34.18
C TYR A 278 -29.56 -2.43 33.53
N ASP A 279 -30.86 -2.41 33.86
CA ASP A 279 -31.86 -3.31 33.25
C ASP A 279 -31.89 -3.19 31.73
N LEU A 280 -31.75 -1.96 31.21
CA LEU A 280 -31.80 -1.67 29.77
C LEU A 280 -30.49 -2.07 29.07
N TYR A 281 -29.36 -1.97 29.77
CA TYR A 281 -28.05 -2.30 29.22
C TYR A 281 -27.63 -3.76 29.45
N ASN A 282 -28.42 -4.57 30.16
CA ASN A 282 -28.09 -5.96 30.44
C ASN A 282 -27.94 -6.79 29.15
N GLY A 283 -26.75 -7.35 28.94
CA GLY A 283 -26.34 -8.06 27.73
C GLY A 283 -25.65 -7.18 26.68
N GLY A 284 -25.54 -5.87 26.93
CA GLY A 284 -24.81 -4.91 26.09
C GLY A 284 -23.31 -4.94 26.37
N TYR A 285 -22.56 -4.09 25.68
CA TYR A 285 -21.10 -4.06 25.70
C TYR A 285 -20.56 -2.69 26.11
N VAL A 286 -19.43 -2.70 26.79
CA VAL A 286 -18.74 -1.49 27.26
C VAL A 286 -17.26 -1.57 26.96
N LYS A 287 -16.65 -0.39 26.83
CA LYS A 287 -15.21 -0.20 26.69
C LYS A 287 -14.76 0.85 27.69
N TRP A 288 -14.22 0.40 28.81
CA TRP A 288 -13.86 1.26 29.94
C TRP A 288 -12.42 1.12 30.35
N LYS A 289 -11.81 2.23 30.75
CA LYS A 289 -10.49 2.24 31.37
C LYS A 289 -10.63 2.05 32.88
N ALA A 290 -9.77 1.22 33.45
CA ALA A 290 -9.89 0.84 34.83
C ALA A 290 -8.56 0.45 35.48
N ASP A 291 -8.48 0.64 36.79
CA ASP A 291 -7.42 0.06 37.61
C ASP A 291 -7.89 -1.23 38.28
N VAL A 292 -7.06 -2.26 38.20
CA VAL A 292 -7.31 -3.53 38.88
C VAL A 292 -6.97 -3.37 40.37
N ASN A 293 -7.98 -3.40 41.23
CA ASN A 293 -7.80 -3.28 42.67
C ASN A 293 -7.44 -4.64 43.30
N ARG A 294 -8.25 -5.66 43.04
CA ARG A 294 -8.08 -6.99 43.64
C ARG A 294 -8.48 -8.08 42.65
N VAL A 295 -7.74 -9.18 42.65
CA VAL A 295 -8.04 -10.37 41.84
C VAL A 295 -8.24 -11.57 42.76
N THR A 296 -9.33 -12.29 42.57
CA THR A 296 -9.69 -13.51 43.30
C THR A 296 -10.04 -14.61 42.30
N GLN A 297 -9.84 -15.87 42.67
CA GLN A 297 -10.37 -16.99 41.91
C GLN A 297 -11.83 -17.22 42.32
N THR A 298 -12.66 -17.54 41.34
CA THR A 298 -14.07 -17.92 41.54
C THR A 298 -14.38 -19.14 40.68
N ASN A 299 -15.39 -19.91 41.06
CA ASN A 299 -15.90 -20.98 40.23
C ASN A 299 -17.29 -20.57 39.72
N ILE A 300 -17.50 -20.60 38.40
CA ILE A 300 -18.78 -20.30 37.75
C ILE A 300 -19.08 -21.49 36.85
N ASP A 301 -20.20 -22.14 37.09
CA ASP A 301 -20.65 -23.33 36.34
C ASP A 301 -19.63 -24.49 36.30
N GLY A 302 -18.89 -24.68 37.40
CA GLY A 302 -17.85 -25.72 37.50
C GLY A 302 -16.51 -25.35 36.85
N ILE A 303 -16.44 -24.21 36.16
CA ILE A 303 -15.23 -23.73 35.48
C ILE A 303 -14.53 -22.68 36.35
N PRO A 304 -13.22 -22.84 36.63
CA PRO A 304 -12.48 -21.82 37.35
C PRO A 304 -12.36 -20.56 36.48
N LYS A 305 -12.75 -19.42 37.04
CA LYS A 305 -12.62 -18.08 36.45
C LYS A 305 -11.88 -17.15 37.42
N LYS A 306 -11.31 -16.06 36.92
CA LYS A 306 -10.79 -14.98 37.77
C LYS A 306 -11.88 -13.90 37.88
N LYS A 307 -12.16 -13.48 39.11
CA LYS A 307 -13.00 -12.32 39.42
C LYS A 307 -12.09 -11.19 39.89
N ALA A 308 -12.08 -10.08 39.18
CA ALA A 308 -11.30 -8.91 39.49
C ALA A 308 -12.21 -7.73 39.82
N ARG A 309 -11.98 -7.09 40.97
CA ARG A 309 -12.59 -5.80 41.29
C ARG A 309 -11.78 -4.71 40.61
N ILE A 310 -12.43 -3.94 39.76
CA ILE A 310 -11.82 -2.87 38.97
C ILE A 310 -12.46 -1.52 39.29
N LEU A 311 -11.64 -0.47 39.32
CA LEU A 311 -12.05 0.91 39.52
C LEU A 311 -12.19 1.57 38.15
N ILE A 312 -13.41 1.94 37.76
CA ILE A 312 -13.72 2.48 36.44
C ILE A 312 -13.50 3.99 36.43
N TYR A 313 -12.80 4.49 35.42
CA TYR A 313 -12.65 5.92 35.19
C TYR A 313 -13.81 6.50 34.39
N ASP A 314 -14.13 7.77 34.63
CA ASP A 314 -15.04 8.55 33.79
C ASP A 314 -14.42 8.78 32.39
N THR A 315 -15.23 9.20 31.43
CA THR A 315 -14.90 9.51 30.02
C THR A 315 -13.69 10.44 29.84
N ASN A 316 -13.38 11.28 30.85
CA ASN A 316 -12.23 12.18 30.85
C ASN A 316 -10.94 11.56 31.44
N ASP A 317 -10.95 10.29 31.87
CA ASP A 317 -9.83 9.57 32.49
C ASP A 317 -9.25 10.21 33.75
N LYS A 318 -9.95 11.16 34.40
CA LYS A 318 -9.44 11.89 35.57
C LYS A 318 -9.98 11.33 36.87
N ASP A 319 -11.29 11.13 36.94
CA ASP A 319 -12.00 10.75 38.15
C ASP A 319 -12.50 9.31 38.09
N ILE A 320 -12.61 8.67 39.25
CA ILE A 320 -13.18 7.33 39.37
C ILE A 320 -14.71 7.48 39.31
N ALA A 321 -15.33 6.91 38.27
CA ALA A 321 -16.78 6.91 38.08
C ALA A 321 -17.48 5.84 38.93
N GLY A 322 -16.80 4.73 39.23
CA GLY A 322 -17.36 3.68 40.08
C GLY A 322 -16.56 2.38 40.08
N VAL A 323 -17.25 1.28 40.39
CA VAL A 323 -16.63 -0.04 40.62
C VAL A 323 -17.32 -1.10 39.77
N ALA A 324 -16.55 -1.96 39.15
CA ALA A 324 -17.08 -3.14 38.46
C ALA A 324 -16.37 -4.42 38.93
N ASP A 325 -17.10 -5.52 38.86
CA ASP A 325 -16.60 -6.85 39.11
C ASP A 325 -16.45 -7.56 37.74
N LEU A 326 -15.20 -7.69 37.29
CA LEU A 326 -14.83 -8.27 36.02
C LEU A 326 -14.56 -9.77 36.14
N ILE A 327 -15.29 -10.57 35.38
CA ILE A 327 -15.17 -12.02 35.30
C ILE A 327 -14.43 -12.37 34.01
N VAL A 328 -13.30 -13.05 34.11
CA VAL A 328 -12.43 -13.41 32.97
C VAL A 328 -11.91 -14.84 33.11
N ASN A 329 -11.49 -15.43 31.99
CA ASN A 329 -10.85 -16.74 31.99
C ASN A 329 -9.53 -16.74 32.79
N VAL A 330 -9.22 -17.87 33.43
CA VAL A 330 -8.02 -18.00 34.29
C VAL A 330 -6.72 -17.75 33.55
N THR A 331 -6.69 -18.02 32.24
CA THR A 331 -5.53 -17.79 31.37
C THR A 331 -5.19 -16.32 31.19
N VAL A 332 -6.12 -15.40 31.45
CA VAL A 332 -5.85 -13.97 31.36
C VAL A 332 -4.97 -13.54 32.52
N THR A 333 -3.84 -12.91 32.19
CA THR A 333 -2.88 -12.41 33.19
C THR A 333 -3.39 -11.08 33.72
N LEU A 334 -3.87 -11.08 34.96
CA LEU A 334 -4.41 -9.91 35.63
C LEU A 334 -3.84 -9.84 37.04
N GLU A 335 -3.22 -8.72 37.39
CA GLU A 335 -2.60 -8.47 38.69
C GLU A 335 -3.15 -7.17 39.27
N ALA A 336 -3.10 -7.04 40.59
CA ALA A 336 -3.44 -5.80 41.26
C ALA A 336 -2.50 -4.66 40.80
N LYS A 337 -3.04 -3.44 40.71
CA LYS A 337 -2.38 -2.22 40.21
C LYS A 337 -2.13 -2.19 38.69
N ASN A 338 -2.64 -3.16 37.93
CA ASN A 338 -2.64 -3.05 36.48
C ASN A 338 -3.63 -1.99 36.03
N TYR A 339 -3.18 -1.07 35.16
CA TYR A 339 -4.05 -0.16 34.44
C TYR A 339 -4.45 -0.81 33.11
N ILE A 340 -5.76 -0.94 32.87
CA ILE A 340 -6.30 -1.71 31.75
C ILE A 340 -7.42 -0.97 31.04
N GLU A 341 -7.65 -1.33 29.79
CA GLU A 341 -8.91 -1.07 29.09
C GLU A 341 -9.66 -2.40 28.95
N VAL A 342 -10.88 -2.42 29.48
CA VAL A 342 -11.77 -3.58 29.49
C VAL A 342 -12.80 -3.39 28.40
N TYR A 343 -12.85 -4.33 27.47
CA TYR A 343 -13.98 -4.54 26.60
C TYR A 343 -14.76 -5.76 27.08
N GLY A 344 -16.00 -5.55 27.51
CA GLY A 344 -16.76 -6.59 28.19
C GLY A 344 -18.27 -6.45 28.03
N LYS A 345 -18.95 -7.58 28.25
CA LYS A 345 -20.41 -7.69 28.26
C LYS A 345 -20.95 -7.39 29.65
N ILE A 346 -22.02 -6.61 29.74
CA ILE A 346 -22.71 -6.31 31.00
C ILE A 346 -23.60 -7.50 31.36
N LEU A 347 -23.39 -8.07 32.55
CA LEU A 347 -24.19 -9.18 33.08
C LEU A 347 -25.28 -8.72 34.06
N GLY A 348 -25.03 -7.63 34.79
CA GLY A 348 -25.97 -7.11 35.77
C GLY A 348 -25.35 -6.10 36.73
N TYR A 349 -26.10 -5.74 37.76
CA TYR A 349 -25.69 -4.81 38.81
C TYR A 349 -25.92 -5.42 40.20
N ASP A 350 -24.86 -5.48 41.01
CA ASP A 350 -24.95 -5.87 42.41
C ASP A 350 -25.24 -4.64 43.27
N ALA A 351 -26.50 -4.50 43.70
CA ALA A 351 -26.94 -3.37 44.51
C ALA A 351 -26.28 -3.31 45.91
N LYS A 352 -25.88 -4.45 46.48
CA LYS A 352 -25.24 -4.50 47.80
C LYS A 352 -23.81 -3.97 47.73
N GLN A 353 -23.10 -4.32 46.66
CA GLN A 353 -21.70 -3.94 46.44
C GLN A 353 -21.56 -2.68 45.57
N LYS A 354 -22.69 -2.14 45.09
CA LYS A 354 -22.78 -1.02 44.15
C LYS A 354 -21.86 -1.19 42.95
N SER A 355 -21.83 -2.40 42.39
CA SER A 355 -20.87 -2.77 41.35
C SER A 355 -21.54 -3.39 40.13
N ILE A 356 -21.13 -2.96 38.94
CA ILE A 356 -21.54 -3.59 37.68
C ILE A 356 -20.78 -4.90 37.50
N GLN A 357 -21.48 -5.97 37.16
CA GLN A 357 -20.88 -7.25 36.81
C GLN A 357 -20.59 -7.30 35.30
N LEU A 358 -19.34 -7.58 34.95
CA LEU A 358 -18.87 -7.62 33.57
C LEU A 358 -18.25 -8.98 33.24
N GLU A 359 -18.54 -9.50 32.05
CA GLU A 359 -17.76 -10.58 31.44
C GLU A 359 -16.75 -10.01 30.46
N GLY A 360 -15.46 -10.23 30.74
CA GLY A 360 -14.38 -9.69 29.90
C GLY A 360 -14.23 -10.46 28.60
N GLN A 361 -14.34 -9.75 27.48
CA GLN A 361 -14.10 -10.27 26.14
C GLN A 361 -12.67 -10.00 25.70
N ILE A 362 -12.21 -8.75 25.86
CA ILE A 362 -10.83 -8.34 25.55
C ILE A 362 -10.32 -7.46 26.69
N ILE A 363 -9.10 -7.72 27.13
CA ILE A 363 -8.39 -6.89 28.10
C ILE A 363 -7.11 -6.38 27.47
N LYS A 364 -6.95 -5.06 27.45
CA LYS A 364 -5.74 -4.41 26.96
C LYS A 364 -5.00 -3.78 28.12
N HIS A 365 -3.75 -4.17 28.33
CA HIS A 365 -2.88 -3.52 29.31
C HIS A 365 -2.45 -2.16 28.78
N LEU A 366 -2.62 -1.13 29.60
CA LEU A 366 -2.23 0.23 29.28
C LEU A 366 -0.91 0.58 29.99
N PRO A 367 -0.09 1.47 29.42
CA PRO A 367 1.08 1.98 30.12
C PRO A 367 0.64 2.66 31.42
N LYS A 368 1.42 2.48 32.49
CA LYS A 368 1.13 3.10 33.79
C LYS A 368 0.90 4.60 33.61
N LYS A 369 -0.17 5.10 34.23
CA LYS A 369 -0.51 6.53 34.28
C LYS A 369 0.69 7.26 34.90
N LYS A 370 1.22 8.27 34.20
CA LYS A 370 2.33 9.10 34.69
C LYS A 370 1.88 9.98 35.86
#